data_AF-A0A1A8S860-F1
#
_entry.id   AF-A0A1A8S860-F1
#
_cell.length_a   1.000
_cell.length_b   1.000
_cell.length_c   1.000
_cell.angle_alpha   90.00
_cell.angle_beta   90.00
_cell.angle_gamma   90.00
#
_symmetry.space_group_name_H-M   'P 1'
#
loop_
_entity.id
_entity.type
_entity.pdbx_description
1 polymer ?
#
loop_
_entity_poly.entity_id
_entity_poly.type
_entity_poly.pdbx_seq_one_letter_code
_entity_poly.pdbx_strand_id
1 'polypeptide(L)'
;IGSLSRACDPITGQCLCKGGVIGRQCNRCDNPFAEITPAGCEVVYDGCPKAFDAGIWWPKTKFGLPAARDCPEGSIGTAIRHCSDEKGWLSPELFNCTTATFSHLKKLNEDLHRNSSRMSSEHSKAIVRLLHSVTNNNPHFYGNDVKTAAQLLNYVLKYESQQSGFNLSAMKDAEFNENLVRAGSAILDPDTKEHWDQIQRSEGGTANLLRYFENYANTLAQNVRKTYLKPFTIVTENMILTVDYLDVSNPEKATLPRFQDIQETYPKELGSSIHFPVFNLQTHVLKETTPFPPTQTNPPMEEEHTVSDRKRRHLEPAAPLPVAVVIVYKSLGQLLPERYDPDRRSLRLPNRPVINTAIVSATVHSEGPPLPPLLDPPITLEYTLLETEERTKPVCVFWDHTITSGGVGGWSSKGCEVLNRNNSHISCQCNHMTSFAVLMDISKREHGDVLPLKIITYTTVSVSLFFLLLTFILLCLLHRLRSNLHAIHKNLVATLFFSELVFLLGINQTDNMFVCTVIAILLHYFYMCTFAWMFVEGLHIYRMLTEQRNINHGHMRFYYAIGWGIPAIITGLAVGLDPQGYGNPDFCWLSIHDTLIWSFAGPIFVVVLVNIVIFILAAK
;
A
#
# COMPACT_ATOMS: atom_id res chain seq x y z
N ILE A 1 -38.80 -29.07 -12.65
CA ILE A 1 -39.53 -29.29 -11.37
C ILE A 1 -40.19 -27.99 -10.90
N GLY A 2 -39.45 -26.88 -10.84
CA GLY A 2 -39.95 -25.57 -10.43
C GLY A 2 -40.70 -24.75 -11.51
N SER A 3 -40.56 -25.11 -12.79
CA SER A 3 -41.34 -24.50 -13.89
C SER A 3 -42.72 -25.17 -14.05
N LEU A 4 -43.73 -24.37 -14.37
CA LEU A 4 -45.07 -24.82 -14.78
C LEU A 4 -45.09 -25.39 -16.20
N SER A 5 -44.17 -24.96 -17.06
CA SER A 5 -44.05 -25.37 -18.46
C SER A 5 -42.70 -26.07 -18.74
N ARG A 6 -42.68 -26.94 -19.75
CA ARG A 6 -41.43 -27.53 -20.28
C ARG A 6 -40.69 -26.60 -21.24
N ALA A 7 -41.37 -25.57 -21.75
CA ALA A 7 -40.78 -24.56 -22.63
C ALA A 7 -40.63 -23.23 -21.86
N CYS A 8 -39.49 -22.58 -22.06
CA CYS A 8 -39.19 -21.25 -21.54
C CYS A 8 -39.18 -20.24 -22.70
N ASP A 9 -39.23 -18.95 -22.39
CA ASP A 9 -39.19 -17.90 -23.40
C ASP A 9 -37.92 -18.04 -24.29
N PRO A 10 -38.05 -18.09 -25.62
CA PRO A 10 -36.93 -18.34 -26.52
C PRO A 10 -35.93 -17.19 -26.62
N ILE A 11 -36.32 -15.96 -26.26
CA ILE A 11 -35.49 -14.75 -26.34
C ILE A 11 -34.92 -14.43 -24.96
N THR A 12 -35.77 -14.41 -23.93
CA THR A 12 -35.35 -14.02 -22.58
C THR A 12 -34.85 -15.21 -21.75
N GLY A 13 -35.09 -16.45 -22.19
CA GLY A 13 -34.74 -17.66 -21.44
C GLY A 13 -35.49 -17.81 -20.10
N GLN A 14 -36.51 -16.99 -19.84
CA GLN A 14 -37.27 -17.00 -18.60
C GLN A 14 -38.35 -18.08 -18.65
N CYS A 15 -38.31 -19.00 -17.69
CA CYS A 15 -39.33 -20.02 -17.50
C CYS A 15 -40.47 -19.50 -16.60
N LEU A 16 -41.69 -20.04 -16.79
CA LEU A 16 -42.84 -19.70 -15.95
C LEU A 16 -42.78 -20.46 -14.62
N CYS A 17 -42.38 -19.80 -13.54
CA CYS A 17 -42.12 -20.45 -12.26
C CYS A 17 -43.39 -20.71 -11.43
N LYS A 18 -43.38 -21.81 -10.66
CA LYS A 18 -44.39 -22.08 -9.61
C LYS A 18 -44.24 -21.08 -8.47
N GLY A 19 -45.30 -20.92 -7.66
CA GLY A 19 -45.31 -19.98 -6.53
C GLY A 19 -44.12 -20.20 -5.58
N GLY A 20 -43.39 -19.12 -5.27
CA GLY A 20 -42.20 -19.11 -4.40
C GLY A 20 -40.89 -19.52 -5.07
N VAL A 21 -40.93 -20.05 -6.30
CA VAL A 21 -39.73 -20.41 -7.08
C VAL A 21 -39.27 -19.21 -7.89
N ILE A 22 -37.97 -18.94 -7.86
CA ILE A 22 -37.32 -17.80 -8.50
C ILE A 22 -36.18 -18.24 -9.43
N GLY A 23 -35.70 -17.30 -10.26
CA GLY A 23 -34.60 -17.49 -11.22
C GLY A 23 -35.06 -17.74 -12.66
N ARG A 24 -34.20 -17.46 -13.64
CA ARG A 24 -34.50 -17.63 -15.07
C ARG A 24 -34.94 -19.06 -15.42
N GLN A 25 -34.31 -20.05 -14.77
CA GLN A 25 -34.59 -21.47 -14.96
C GLN A 25 -35.56 -22.07 -13.91
N CYS A 26 -36.16 -21.24 -13.03
CA CYS A 26 -36.99 -21.70 -11.91
C CYS A 26 -36.30 -22.77 -11.05
N ASN A 27 -35.07 -22.50 -10.65
CA ASN A 27 -34.16 -23.45 -9.98
C ASN A 27 -33.75 -23.02 -8.57
N ARG A 28 -34.30 -21.91 -8.04
CA ARG A 28 -34.05 -21.44 -6.67
C ARG A 28 -35.37 -21.08 -5.96
N CYS A 29 -35.37 -21.08 -4.63
CA CYS A 29 -36.45 -20.57 -3.79
C CYS A 29 -36.00 -19.25 -3.14
N ASP A 30 -36.96 -18.40 -2.77
CA ASP A 30 -36.66 -17.14 -2.07
C ASP A 30 -36.10 -17.38 -0.65
N ASN A 31 -36.59 -18.41 0.04
CA ASN A 31 -36.06 -18.85 1.32
C ASN A 31 -34.79 -19.72 1.12
N PRO A 32 -33.64 -19.40 1.75
CA PRO A 32 -32.39 -20.15 1.61
C PRO A 32 -32.47 -21.59 2.16
N PHE A 33 -33.45 -21.88 3.01
CA PHE A 33 -33.70 -23.22 3.56
C PHE A 33 -34.78 -23.99 2.81
N ALA A 34 -35.33 -23.47 1.71
CA ALA A 34 -36.39 -24.15 0.96
C ALA A 34 -35.86 -24.91 -0.27
N GLU A 35 -36.43 -26.10 -0.52
CA GLU A 35 -36.18 -26.88 -1.73
C GLU A 35 -37.38 -26.89 -2.68
N ILE A 36 -37.10 -27.13 -3.96
CA ILE A 36 -38.12 -27.17 -5.00
C ILE A 36 -38.71 -28.58 -5.06
N THR A 37 -39.97 -28.70 -4.66
CA THR A 37 -40.78 -29.92 -4.75
C THR A 37 -41.81 -29.80 -5.89
N PRO A 38 -42.53 -30.89 -6.25
CA PRO A 38 -43.63 -30.81 -7.20
C PRO A 38 -44.73 -29.82 -6.79
N ALA A 39 -44.92 -29.59 -5.48
CA ALA A 39 -45.93 -28.69 -4.91
C ALA A 39 -45.49 -27.22 -4.84
N GLY A 40 -44.19 -26.92 -4.92
CA GLY A 40 -43.67 -25.55 -4.81
C GLY A 40 -42.34 -25.52 -4.04
N CYS A 41 -42.07 -24.41 -3.34
CA CYS A 41 -40.95 -24.32 -2.41
C CYS A 41 -41.37 -24.80 -1.02
N GLU A 42 -40.65 -25.79 -0.48
CA GLU A 42 -40.91 -26.37 0.84
C GLU A 42 -39.68 -26.20 1.73
N VAL A 43 -39.90 -25.73 2.97
CA VAL A 43 -38.81 -25.41 3.91
C VAL A 43 -38.23 -26.68 4.53
N VAL A 44 -36.92 -26.79 4.48
CA VAL A 44 -36.13 -27.83 5.12
C VAL A 44 -35.63 -27.32 6.47
N TYR A 45 -36.09 -27.95 7.56
CA TYR A 45 -35.77 -27.52 8.93
C TYR A 45 -34.50 -28.15 9.51
N ASP A 46 -34.04 -29.27 8.94
CA ASP A 46 -32.97 -30.12 9.51
C ASP A 46 -31.63 -29.99 8.78
N GLY A 47 -31.52 -29.05 7.83
CA GLY A 47 -30.31 -28.83 7.06
C GLY A 47 -30.52 -27.95 5.85
N CYS A 48 -29.48 -27.89 5.02
CA CYS A 48 -29.53 -27.17 3.76
C CYS A 48 -30.24 -28.01 2.67
N PRO A 49 -31.12 -27.38 1.87
CA PRO A 49 -31.93 -28.05 0.85
C PRO A 49 -31.09 -28.58 -0.31
N LYS A 50 -31.68 -29.42 -1.16
CA LYS A 50 -31.03 -29.75 -2.45
C LYS A 50 -30.95 -28.49 -3.32
N ALA A 51 -29.76 -28.12 -3.79
CA ALA A 51 -29.53 -26.88 -4.53
C ALA A 51 -28.61 -27.08 -5.76
N PHE A 52 -28.82 -26.29 -6.80
CA PHE A 52 -27.93 -26.23 -7.97
C PHE A 52 -27.12 -24.93 -7.94
N ASP A 53 -25.80 -25.05 -7.94
CA ASP A 53 -24.89 -23.90 -7.90
C ASP A 53 -23.52 -24.26 -8.47
N ALA A 54 -22.88 -23.31 -9.16
CA ALA A 54 -21.60 -23.48 -9.85
C ALA A 54 -21.52 -24.74 -10.75
N GLY A 55 -22.62 -25.10 -11.42
CA GLY A 55 -22.68 -26.28 -12.29
C GLY A 55 -22.85 -27.62 -11.55
N ILE A 56 -23.01 -27.61 -10.22
CA ILE A 56 -23.06 -28.81 -9.38
C ILE A 56 -24.42 -28.94 -8.67
N TRP A 57 -24.96 -30.16 -8.64
CA TRP A 57 -26.12 -30.52 -7.82
C TRP A 57 -25.70 -30.95 -6.40
N TRP A 58 -25.89 -30.04 -5.46
CA TRP A 58 -25.62 -30.25 -4.03
C TRP A 58 -26.74 -31.05 -3.37
N PRO A 59 -26.41 -32.17 -2.69
CA PRO A 59 -27.41 -32.99 -2.00
C PRO A 59 -27.88 -32.32 -0.72
N LYS A 60 -29.07 -32.68 -0.23
CA LYS A 60 -29.55 -32.26 1.09
C LYS A 60 -28.53 -32.65 2.16
N THR A 61 -28.12 -31.69 2.99
CA THR A 61 -27.01 -31.85 3.94
C THR A 61 -27.38 -31.23 5.28
N LYS A 62 -27.11 -31.92 6.40
CA LYS A 62 -27.42 -31.40 7.74
C LYS A 62 -26.52 -30.20 8.08
N PHE A 63 -27.00 -29.32 8.96
CA PHE A 63 -26.23 -28.17 9.42
C PHE A 63 -24.89 -28.56 10.04
N GLY A 64 -23.86 -27.75 9.78
CA GLY A 64 -22.49 -27.97 10.24
C GLY A 64 -21.69 -29.02 9.45
N LEU A 65 -22.33 -29.78 8.55
CA LEU A 65 -21.64 -30.77 7.72
C LEU A 65 -21.30 -30.21 6.33
N PRO A 66 -20.13 -30.59 5.76
CA PRO A 66 -19.82 -30.33 4.36
C PRO A 66 -20.49 -31.35 3.43
N ALA A 67 -20.82 -30.93 2.23
CA ALA A 67 -21.11 -31.80 1.11
C ALA A 67 -19.92 -31.83 0.15
N ALA A 68 -19.58 -33.00 -0.36
CA ALA A 68 -18.57 -33.18 -1.40
C ALA A 68 -19.22 -33.74 -2.67
N ARG A 69 -18.83 -33.21 -3.81
CA ARG A 69 -19.28 -33.63 -5.14
C ARG A 69 -18.11 -33.57 -6.13
N ASP A 70 -18.25 -34.27 -7.24
CA ASP A 70 -17.33 -34.12 -8.35
C ASP A 70 -17.40 -32.69 -8.89
N CYS A 71 -16.24 -32.19 -9.35
CA CYS A 71 -16.13 -30.88 -10.00
C CYS A 71 -17.03 -30.77 -11.24
N PRO A 72 -17.37 -29.55 -11.67
CA PRO A 72 -18.29 -29.34 -12.80
C PRO A 72 -17.73 -29.93 -14.11
N GLU A 73 -18.61 -30.15 -15.08
CA GLU A 73 -18.24 -30.71 -16.39
C GLU A 73 -17.08 -29.93 -17.04
N GLY A 74 -16.11 -30.65 -17.60
CA GLY A 74 -14.88 -30.07 -18.14
C GLY A 74 -13.76 -29.88 -17.12
N SER A 75 -13.99 -30.20 -15.85
CA SER A 75 -12.98 -30.17 -14.79
C SER A 75 -12.94 -31.47 -13.98
N ILE A 76 -11.83 -31.71 -13.29
CA ILE A 76 -11.53 -32.93 -12.55
C ILE A 76 -11.14 -32.55 -11.13
N GLY A 77 -11.67 -33.27 -10.14
CA GLY A 77 -11.38 -33.06 -8.72
C GLY A 77 -12.63 -33.19 -7.87
N THR A 78 -12.56 -32.67 -6.65
CA THR A 78 -13.67 -32.68 -5.70
C THR A 78 -14.00 -31.25 -5.29
N ALA A 79 -15.26 -30.85 -5.48
CA ALA A 79 -15.82 -29.60 -4.99
C ALA A 79 -16.45 -29.84 -3.62
N ILE A 80 -16.31 -28.86 -2.72
CA ILE A 80 -16.86 -28.92 -1.36
C ILE A 80 -17.78 -27.73 -1.13
N ARG A 81 -18.83 -27.92 -0.35
CA ARG A 81 -19.71 -26.83 0.07
C ARG A 81 -20.13 -27.02 1.52
N HIS A 82 -20.11 -25.94 2.29
CA HIS A 82 -20.43 -25.96 3.71
C HIS A 82 -21.88 -25.52 3.96
N CYS A 83 -22.59 -26.27 4.81
CA CYS A 83 -23.95 -25.96 5.23
C CYS A 83 -23.95 -25.28 6.61
N SER A 84 -24.35 -24.01 6.67
CA SER A 84 -24.51 -23.22 7.90
C SER A 84 -25.96 -23.24 8.37
N ASP A 85 -26.15 -23.28 9.69
CA ASP A 85 -27.43 -23.13 10.38
C ASP A 85 -28.01 -21.71 10.27
N GLU A 86 -27.17 -20.68 10.27
CA GLU A 86 -27.63 -19.28 10.19
C GLU A 86 -27.89 -18.83 8.74
N LYS A 87 -26.98 -19.17 7.82
CA LYS A 87 -26.99 -18.63 6.44
C LYS A 87 -27.45 -19.64 5.38
N GLY A 88 -27.66 -20.90 5.76
CA GLY A 88 -27.89 -21.99 4.82
C GLY A 88 -26.62 -22.35 4.06
N TRP A 89 -26.74 -22.60 2.76
CA TRP A 89 -25.59 -22.94 1.92
C TRP A 89 -24.60 -21.79 1.76
N LEU A 90 -23.35 -21.99 2.14
CA LEU A 90 -22.25 -21.07 1.82
C LEU A 90 -21.81 -21.22 0.36
N SER A 91 -20.99 -20.28 -0.14
CA SER A 91 -20.43 -20.37 -1.50
C SER A 91 -19.64 -21.67 -1.68
N PRO A 92 -19.78 -22.36 -2.84
CA PRO A 92 -19.05 -23.60 -3.10
C PRO A 92 -17.55 -23.35 -3.24
N GLU A 93 -16.76 -24.20 -2.60
CA GLU A 93 -15.31 -24.22 -2.68
C GLU A 93 -14.86 -25.08 -3.87
N LEU A 94 -14.42 -24.42 -4.93
CA LEU A 94 -13.95 -25.03 -6.18
C LEU A 94 -12.42 -25.00 -6.30
N PHE A 95 -11.71 -24.67 -5.23
CA PHE A 95 -10.25 -24.53 -5.27
C PHE A 95 -9.56 -25.83 -5.71
N ASN A 96 -10.09 -27.00 -5.31
CA ASN A 96 -9.54 -28.31 -5.66
C ASN A 96 -9.95 -28.81 -7.06
N CYS A 97 -10.73 -28.04 -7.81
CA CYS A 97 -11.07 -28.36 -9.20
C CYS A 97 -9.91 -27.98 -10.13
N THR A 98 -9.65 -28.82 -11.12
CA THR A 98 -8.62 -28.60 -12.15
C THR A 98 -9.27 -28.71 -13.51
N THR A 99 -9.08 -27.73 -14.39
CA THR A 99 -9.59 -27.79 -15.76
C THR A 99 -8.98 -28.99 -16.50
N ALA A 100 -9.74 -29.71 -17.32
CA ALA A 100 -9.28 -30.94 -17.96
C ALA A 100 -8.00 -30.75 -18.80
N THR A 101 -7.82 -29.58 -19.44
CA THR A 101 -6.61 -29.22 -20.20
C THR A 101 -5.37 -29.04 -19.30
N PHE A 102 -5.54 -28.74 -18.02
CA PHE A 102 -4.46 -28.63 -17.03
C PHE A 102 -4.01 -29.99 -16.47
N SER A 103 -4.71 -31.10 -16.78
CA SER A 103 -4.39 -32.44 -16.25
C SER A 103 -2.93 -32.87 -16.50
N HIS A 104 -2.40 -32.59 -17.70
CA HIS A 104 -1.01 -32.91 -18.04
C HIS A 104 0.00 -32.03 -17.25
N LEU A 105 -0.29 -30.74 -17.12
CA LEU A 105 0.51 -29.81 -16.32
C LEU A 105 0.52 -30.22 -14.83
N LYS A 106 -0.64 -30.62 -14.30
CA LYS A 106 -0.76 -31.12 -12.93
C LYS A 106 0.12 -32.34 -12.69
N LYS A 107 0.12 -33.31 -13.61
CA LYS A 107 0.99 -34.48 -13.52
C LYS A 107 2.48 -34.11 -13.53
N LEU A 108 2.88 -33.24 -14.46
CA LEU A 108 4.27 -32.73 -14.52
C LEU A 108 4.68 -32.03 -13.22
N ASN A 109 3.78 -31.25 -12.64
CA ASN A 109 4.02 -30.56 -11.37
C ASN A 109 4.18 -31.55 -10.21
N GLU A 110 3.34 -32.59 -10.14
CA GLU A 110 3.46 -33.64 -9.12
C GLU A 110 4.79 -34.42 -9.24
N ASP A 111 5.22 -34.73 -10.47
CA ASP A 111 6.50 -35.41 -10.72
C ASP A 111 7.70 -34.55 -10.28
N LEU A 112 7.68 -33.24 -10.58
CA LEU A 112 8.71 -32.31 -10.14
C LEU A 112 8.69 -32.12 -8.62
N HIS A 113 7.50 -32.05 -8.01
CA HIS A 113 7.35 -31.89 -6.57
C HIS A 113 7.88 -33.09 -5.78
N ARG A 114 7.69 -34.31 -6.29
CA ARG A 114 8.24 -35.55 -5.71
C ARG A 114 9.73 -35.72 -5.98
N ASN A 115 10.37 -34.77 -6.68
CA ASN A 115 11.74 -34.87 -7.18
C ASN A 115 11.99 -36.14 -8.02
N SER A 116 10.95 -36.73 -8.64
CA SER A 116 11.10 -37.92 -9.48
C SER A 116 11.70 -37.58 -10.85
N SER A 117 11.50 -36.34 -11.32
CA SER A 117 12.15 -35.79 -12.51
C SER A 117 13.04 -34.60 -12.15
N ARG A 118 14.26 -34.55 -12.71
CA ARG A 118 15.16 -33.38 -12.57
C ARG A 118 14.84 -32.37 -13.65
N MET A 119 14.81 -31.09 -13.27
CA MET A 119 14.59 -30.00 -14.23
C MET A 119 15.71 -29.96 -15.28
N SER A 120 15.35 -29.77 -16.54
CA SER A 120 16.28 -29.62 -17.66
C SER A 120 15.74 -28.58 -18.66
N SER A 121 16.58 -28.16 -19.61
CA SER A 121 16.19 -27.20 -20.66
C SER A 121 15.04 -27.70 -21.53
N GLU A 122 14.94 -29.02 -21.80
CA GLU A 122 13.81 -29.59 -22.53
C GLU A 122 12.51 -29.55 -21.72
N HIS A 123 12.57 -29.87 -20.42
CA HIS A 123 11.42 -29.74 -19.53
C HIS A 123 10.97 -28.28 -19.42
N SER A 124 11.91 -27.35 -19.25
CA SER A 124 11.65 -25.91 -19.16
C SER A 124 10.88 -25.39 -20.37
N LYS A 125 11.35 -25.69 -21.59
CA LYS A 125 10.66 -25.34 -22.84
C LYS A 125 9.28 -26.00 -22.94
N ALA A 126 9.18 -27.29 -22.63
CA ALA A 126 7.92 -28.03 -22.74
C ALA A 126 6.86 -27.48 -21.78
N ILE A 127 7.24 -27.17 -20.54
CA ILE A 127 6.36 -26.59 -19.52
C ILE A 127 5.86 -25.22 -19.97
N VAL A 128 6.75 -24.34 -20.41
CA VAL A 128 6.38 -22.97 -20.81
C VAL A 128 5.46 -22.95 -22.04
N ARG A 129 5.74 -23.77 -23.05
CA ARG A 129 4.88 -23.89 -24.24
C ARG A 129 3.50 -24.43 -23.88
N LEU A 130 3.43 -25.45 -23.04
CA LEU A 130 2.17 -26.03 -22.61
C LEU A 130 1.38 -25.07 -21.72
N LEU A 131 2.05 -24.37 -20.79
CA LEU A 131 1.42 -23.34 -19.97
C LEU A 131 0.81 -22.26 -20.85
N HIS A 132 1.57 -21.68 -21.78
CA HIS A 132 1.05 -20.66 -22.68
C HIS A 132 -0.16 -21.16 -23.49
N SER A 133 -0.07 -22.36 -24.08
CA SER A 133 -1.17 -22.95 -24.86
C SER A 133 -2.44 -23.13 -24.03
N VAL A 134 -2.30 -23.60 -22.79
CA VAL A 134 -3.45 -23.85 -21.90
C VAL A 134 -4.01 -22.56 -21.33
N THR A 135 -3.18 -21.57 -20.98
CA THR A 135 -3.64 -20.28 -20.45
C THR A 135 -4.29 -19.41 -21.53
N ASN A 136 -3.85 -19.52 -22.79
CA ASN A 136 -4.43 -18.75 -23.89
C ASN A 136 -5.83 -19.23 -24.30
N ASN A 137 -6.11 -20.53 -24.14
CA ASN A 137 -7.38 -21.13 -24.54
C ASN A 137 -8.46 -21.11 -23.46
N ASN A 138 -8.11 -20.77 -22.22
CA ASN A 138 -9.05 -20.78 -21.09
C ASN A 138 -9.23 -19.37 -20.53
N PRO A 139 -10.44 -18.79 -20.57
CA PRO A 139 -10.71 -17.46 -20.03
C PRO A 139 -10.89 -17.45 -18.51
N HIS A 140 -11.19 -18.59 -17.90
CA HIS A 140 -11.40 -18.73 -16.46
C HIS A 140 -10.57 -19.87 -15.91
N PHE A 141 -10.01 -19.66 -14.72
CA PHE A 141 -9.16 -20.63 -14.03
C PHE A 141 -9.82 -21.04 -12.72
N TYR A 142 -9.64 -22.29 -12.32
CA TYR A 142 -9.89 -22.70 -10.95
C TYR A 142 -8.65 -22.42 -10.07
N GLY A 143 -8.84 -22.43 -8.75
CA GLY A 143 -7.75 -22.19 -7.80
C GLY A 143 -6.56 -23.13 -7.98
N ASN A 144 -6.79 -24.42 -8.23
CA ASN A 144 -5.71 -25.38 -8.48
C ASN A 144 -5.02 -25.18 -9.84
N ASP A 145 -5.70 -24.62 -10.84
CA ASP A 145 -5.09 -24.29 -12.14
C ASP A 145 -4.06 -23.17 -11.96
N VAL A 146 -4.45 -22.08 -11.29
CA VAL A 146 -3.56 -20.95 -10.94
C VAL A 146 -2.39 -21.45 -10.08
N LYS A 147 -2.67 -22.28 -9.06
CA LYS A 147 -1.64 -22.87 -8.21
C LYS A 147 -0.63 -23.71 -9.00
N THR A 148 -1.11 -24.60 -9.87
CA THR A 148 -0.26 -25.47 -10.69
C THR A 148 0.60 -24.65 -11.64
N ALA A 149 0.00 -23.66 -12.31
CA ALA A 149 0.72 -22.77 -13.22
C ALA A 149 1.81 -21.96 -12.49
N ALA A 150 1.48 -21.39 -11.33
CA ALA A 150 2.43 -20.65 -10.51
C ALA A 150 3.62 -21.50 -10.05
N GLN A 151 3.36 -22.73 -9.59
CA GLN A 151 4.42 -23.65 -9.15
C GLN A 151 5.34 -24.05 -10.30
N LEU A 152 4.77 -24.39 -11.46
CA LEU A 152 5.55 -24.72 -12.66
C LEU A 152 6.39 -23.54 -13.14
N LEU A 153 5.82 -22.32 -13.18
CA LEU A 153 6.59 -21.10 -13.50
C LEU A 153 7.72 -20.86 -12.51
N ASN A 154 7.48 -21.05 -11.21
CA ASN A 154 8.54 -20.93 -10.20
C ASN A 154 9.67 -21.93 -10.43
N TYR A 155 9.36 -23.19 -10.76
CA TYR A 155 10.37 -24.20 -11.08
C TYR A 155 11.18 -23.82 -12.33
N VAL A 156 10.51 -23.34 -13.38
CA VAL A 156 11.15 -22.89 -14.62
C VAL A 156 12.05 -21.68 -14.37
N LEU A 157 11.51 -20.60 -13.80
CA LEU A 157 12.26 -19.37 -13.54
C LEU A 157 13.46 -19.61 -12.62
N LYS A 158 13.29 -20.45 -11.58
CA LYS A 158 14.39 -20.84 -10.70
C LYS A 158 15.49 -21.58 -11.46
N TYR A 159 15.13 -22.53 -12.33
CA TYR A 159 16.10 -23.26 -13.13
C TYR A 159 16.80 -22.36 -14.16
N GLU A 160 16.05 -21.53 -14.88
CA GLU A 160 16.60 -20.62 -15.89
C GLU A 160 17.48 -19.52 -15.28
N SER A 161 17.16 -19.04 -14.07
CA SER A 161 18.00 -18.06 -13.36
C SER A 161 19.41 -18.58 -13.03
N GLN A 162 19.60 -19.90 -13.01
CA GLN A 162 20.89 -20.55 -12.74
C GLN A 162 21.69 -20.85 -14.03
N GLN A 163 21.10 -20.63 -15.21
CA GLN A 163 21.76 -20.89 -16.49
C GLN A 163 22.60 -19.70 -16.94
N SER A 164 23.56 -19.96 -17.84
CA SER A 164 24.39 -18.92 -18.45
C SER A 164 24.80 -19.30 -19.88
N GLY A 165 25.09 -18.28 -20.68
CA GLY A 165 25.48 -18.42 -22.09
C GLY A 165 24.45 -19.18 -22.91
N PHE A 166 24.93 -20.09 -23.76
CA PHE A 166 24.11 -20.89 -24.67
C PHE A 166 23.27 -22.00 -23.99
N ASN A 167 23.39 -22.16 -22.67
CA ASN A 167 22.55 -23.11 -21.92
C ASN A 167 21.14 -22.61 -21.64
N LEU A 168 20.91 -21.29 -21.77
CA LEU A 168 19.59 -20.68 -21.61
C LEU A 168 18.58 -21.29 -22.58
N SER A 169 17.39 -21.62 -22.08
CA SER A 169 16.35 -22.22 -22.94
C SER A 169 15.89 -21.26 -24.04
N ALA A 170 15.94 -19.95 -23.78
CA ALA A 170 15.70 -18.91 -24.78
C ALA A 170 16.67 -18.96 -25.99
N MET A 171 17.83 -19.65 -25.88
CA MET A 171 18.78 -19.78 -26.99
C MET A 171 18.41 -20.91 -27.94
N LYS A 172 17.59 -21.84 -27.45
CA LYS A 172 17.14 -23.03 -28.19
C LYS A 172 15.72 -22.88 -28.71
N ASP A 173 15.00 -21.87 -28.22
CA ASP A 173 13.61 -21.61 -28.55
C ASP A 173 13.33 -20.10 -28.53
N ALA A 174 13.10 -19.52 -29.72
CA ALA A 174 12.92 -18.08 -29.88
C ALA A 174 11.66 -17.55 -29.16
N GLU A 175 10.62 -18.38 -29.05
CA GLU A 175 9.35 -18.02 -28.41
C GLU A 175 9.37 -18.26 -26.89
N PHE A 176 10.47 -18.75 -26.31
CA PHE A 176 10.53 -19.13 -24.90
C PHE A 176 10.16 -17.98 -23.97
N ASN A 177 10.78 -16.80 -24.17
CA ASN A 177 10.53 -15.62 -23.34
C ASN A 177 9.10 -15.13 -23.50
N GLU A 178 8.58 -15.13 -24.73
CA GLU A 178 7.22 -14.70 -25.01
C GLU A 178 6.19 -15.62 -24.33
N ASN A 179 6.33 -16.94 -24.50
CA ASN A 179 5.47 -17.92 -23.87
C ASN A 179 5.53 -17.84 -22.34
N LEU A 180 6.72 -17.60 -21.77
CA LEU A 180 6.92 -17.44 -20.32
C LEU A 180 6.18 -16.21 -19.78
N VAL A 181 6.32 -15.06 -20.45
CA VAL A 181 5.68 -13.80 -20.05
C VAL A 181 4.17 -13.88 -20.28
N ARG A 182 3.69 -14.45 -21.38
CA ARG A 182 2.25 -14.65 -21.64
C ARG A 182 1.60 -15.56 -20.61
N ALA A 183 2.26 -16.66 -20.21
CA ALA A 183 1.77 -17.54 -19.15
C ALA A 183 1.73 -16.83 -17.79
N GLY A 184 2.77 -16.05 -17.46
CA GLY A 184 2.79 -15.22 -16.25
C GLY A 184 1.69 -14.16 -16.22
N SER A 185 1.47 -13.49 -17.36
CA SER A 185 0.44 -12.46 -17.52
C SER A 185 -0.98 -13.00 -17.29
N ALA A 186 -1.27 -14.21 -17.79
CA ALA A 186 -2.58 -14.85 -17.63
C ALA A 186 -2.92 -15.19 -16.17
N ILE A 187 -1.94 -15.66 -15.38
CA ILE A 187 -2.17 -15.99 -13.96
C ILE A 187 -2.07 -14.79 -13.03
N LEU A 188 -1.55 -13.66 -13.51
CA LEU A 188 -1.54 -12.40 -12.79
C LEU A 188 -2.77 -11.55 -13.13
N ASP A 189 -3.78 -12.09 -13.80
CA ASP A 189 -5.01 -11.36 -14.08
C ASP A 189 -5.72 -10.95 -12.77
N PRO A 190 -6.28 -9.72 -12.66
CA PRO A 190 -7.07 -9.30 -11.50
C PRO A 190 -8.17 -10.28 -11.08
N ASP A 191 -8.78 -11.00 -12.04
CA ASP A 191 -9.84 -11.97 -11.77
C ASP A 191 -9.35 -13.17 -10.94
N THR A 192 -8.04 -13.43 -10.92
CA THR A 192 -7.43 -14.53 -10.14
C THR A 192 -7.13 -14.16 -8.68
N LYS A 193 -7.46 -12.93 -8.24
CA LYS A 193 -7.14 -12.42 -6.90
C LYS A 193 -7.60 -13.35 -5.77
N GLU A 194 -8.84 -13.81 -5.81
CA GLU A 194 -9.39 -14.69 -4.76
C GLU A 194 -8.63 -16.02 -4.66
N HIS A 195 -8.12 -16.53 -5.79
CA HIS A 195 -7.31 -17.74 -5.82
C HIS A 195 -5.92 -17.50 -5.21
N TRP A 196 -5.30 -16.35 -5.50
CA TRP A 196 -4.04 -15.96 -4.89
C TRP A 196 -4.15 -15.74 -3.38
N ASP A 197 -5.24 -15.14 -2.90
CA ASP A 197 -5.50 -14.95 -1.48
C ASP A 197 -5.53 -16.28 -0.71
N GLN A 198 -6.00 -17.36 -1.35
CA GLN A 198 -5.95 -18.71 -0.78
C GLN A 198 -4.55 -19.33 -0.87
N ILE A 199 -3.88 -19.24 -2.02
CA ILE A 199 -2.52 -19.78 -2.23
C ILE A 199 -1.53 -19.17 -1.22
N GLN A 200 -1.61 -17.86 -1.00
CA GLN A 200 -0.73 -17.07 -0.14
C GLN A 200 -0.83 -17.42 1.35
N ARG A 201 -1.89 -18.12 1.77
CA ARG A 201 -2.01 -18.63 3.15
C ARG A 201 -1.14 -19.85 3.40
N SER A 202 -0.86 -20.64 2.36
CA SER A 202 -0.10 -21.90 2.45
C SER A 202 1.30 -21.83 1.85
N GLU A 203 1.51 -20.96 0.87
CA GLU A 203 2.72 -20.89 0.05
C GLU A 203 3.16 -19.44 -0.13
N GLY A 204 4.37 -19.21 -0.67
CA GLY A 204 4.89 -17.85 -0.86
C GLY A 204 4.19 -17.01 -1.94
N GLY A 205 3.26 -17.61 -2.70
CA GLY A 205 2.34 -16.91 -3.60
C GLY A 205 3.01 -16.00 -4.63
N THR A 206 2.40 -14.84 -4.87
CA THR A 206 2.84 -13.87 -5.89
C THR A 206 4.19 -13.23 -5.55
N ALA A 207 4.53 -13.09 -4.26
CA ALA A 207 5.82 -12.56 -3.82
C ALA A 207 6.99 -13.44 -4.27
N ASN A 208 6.84 -14.76 -4.24
CA ASN A 208 7.84 -15.70 -4.78
C ASN A 208 7.96 -15.58 -6.30
N LEU A 209 6.81 -15.46 -6.99
CA LEU A 209 6.80 -15.32 -8.45
C LEU A 209 7.54 -14.04 -8.88
N LEU A 210 7.27 -12.92 -8.21
CA LEU A 210 7.99 -11.65 -8.39
C LEU A 210 9.49 -11.84 -8.22
N ARG A 211 9.93 -12.47 -7.13
CA ARG A 211 11.35 -12.74 -6.85
C ARG A 211 12.01 -13.58 -7.95
N TYR A 212 11.31 -14.58 -8.46
CA TYR A 212 11.85 -15.46 -9.50
C TYR A 212 11.91 -14.76 -10.86
N PHE A 213 10.96 -13.87 -11.18
CA PHE A 213 11.07 -13.00 -12.35
C PHE A 213 12.22 -12.00 -12.23
N GLU A 214 12.44 -11.39 -11.06
CA GLU A 214 13.59 -10.50 -10.80
C GLU A 214 14.93 -11.24 -11.02
N ASN A 215 15.05 -12.46 -10.48
CA ASN A 215 16.24 -13.29 -10.67
C ASN A 215 16.45 -13.65 -12.15
N TYR A 216 15.36 -14.00 -12.86
CA TYR A 216 15.42 -14.30 -14.28
C TYR A 216 15.80 -13.07 -15.12
N ALA A 217 15.26 -11.89 -14.79
CA ALA A 217 15.61 -10.62 -15.43
C ALA A 217 17.11 -10.30 -15.29
N ASN A 218 17.67 -10.50 -14.09
CA ASN A 218 19.11 -10.37 -13.87
C ASN A 218 19.92 -11.35 -14.73
N THR A 219 19.49 -12.62 -14.83
CA THR A 219 20.14 -13.61 -15.68
C THR A 219 20.04 -13.25 -17.17
N LEU A 220 18.90 -12.71 -17.63
CA LEU A 220 18.78 -12.19 -19.00
C LEU A 220 19.77 -11.06 -19.23
N ALA A 221 19.80 -10.04 -18.36
CA ALA A 221 20.69 -8.89 -18.47
C ALA A 221 22.17 -9.31 -18.60
N GLN A 222 22.59 -10.32 -17.83
CA GLN A 222 23.96 -10.86 -17.85
C GLN A 222 24.33 -11.63 -19.12
N ASN A 223 23.35 -12.15 -19.85
CA ASN A 223 23.57 -13.07 -20.95
C ASN A 223 23.23 -12.49 -22.32
N VAL A 224 22.56 -11.33 -22.43
CA VAL A 224 22.28 -10.68 -23.73
C VAL A 224 23.54 -10.55 -24.56
N ARG A 225 24.63 -10.06 -23.97
CA ARG A 225 25.93 -9.89 -24.66
C ARG A 225 26.73 -11.15 -24.87
N LYS A 226 26.52 -12.15 -24.02
CA LYS A 226 27.24 -13.44 -24.08
C LYS A 226 26.63 -14.38 -25.12
N THR A 227 25.50 -13.99 -25.72
CA THR A 227 24.68 -14.83 -26.59
C THR A 227 24.22 -14.06 -27.82
N TYR A 228 23.40 -14.69 -28.65
CA TYR A 228 22.80 -14.06 -29.83
C TYR A 228 21.45 -13.38 -29.55
N LEU A 229 21.11 -13.14 -28.28
CA LEU A 229 19.90 -12.39 -27.92
C LEU A 229 19.99 -10.96 -28.46
N LYS A 230 19.00 -10.59 -29.25
CA LYS A 230 18.75 -9.19 -29.58
C LYS A 230 17.84 -8.59 -28.49
N PRO A 231 17.96 -7.29 -28.19
CA PRO A 231 16.96 -6.55 -27.44
C PRO A 231 15.54 -6.81 -27.95
N PHE A 232 14.58 -6.91 -27.04
CA PHE A 232 13.18 -7.16 -27.37
C PHE A 232 12.24 -6.59 -26.30
N THR A 233 11.00 -6.34 -26.69
CA THR A 233 9.90 -5.97 -25.78
C THR A 233 8.74 -6.92 -26.00
N ILE A 234 8.24 -7.54 -24.93
CA ILE A 234 7.04 -8.38 -24.94
C ILE A 234 5.93 -7.61 -24.24
N VAL A 235 4.80 -7.43 -24.92
CA VAL A 235 3.60 -6.77 -24.40
C VAL A 235 2.48 -7.79 -24.23
N THR A 236 1.81 -7.74 -23.09
CA THR A 236 0.66 -8.59 -22.76
C THR A 236 -0.37 -7.76 -21.98
N GLU A 237 -1.55 -8.35 -21.69
CA GLU A 237 -2.63 -7.65 -20.97
C GLU A 237 -2.23 -7.18 -19.55
N ASN A 238 -1.43 -7.97 -18.83
CA ASN A 238 -1.09 -7.70 -17.44
C ASN A 238 0.41 -7.44 -17.20
N MET A 239 1.28 -7.57 -18.21
CA MET A 239 2.73 -7.44 -18.08
C MET A 239 3.40 -6.85 -19.34
N ILE A 240 4.44 -6.03 -19.16
CA ILE A 240 5.42 -5.68 -20.19
C ILE A 240 6.80 -6.11 -19.72
N LEU A 241 7.58 -6.78 -20.57
CA LEU A 241 8.99 -7.09 -20.30
C LEU A 241 9.85 -6.51 -21.43
N THR A 242 10.79 -5.63 -21.08
CA THR A 242 11.70 -4.98 -22.02
C THR A 242 13.14 -5.32 -21.66
N VAL A 243 13.92 -5.75 -22.66
CA VAL A 243 15.36 -6.00 -22.57
C VAL A 243 16.05 -5.12 -23.60
N ASP A 244 16.95 -4.24 -23.17
CA ASP A 244 17.68 -3.37 -24.11
C ASP A 244 19.03 -2.88 -23.61
N TYR A 245 19.84 -2.38 -24.53
CA TYR A 245 21.05 -1.62 -24.24
C TYR A 245 20.68 -0.23 -23.72
N LEU A 246 21.28 0.13 -22.60
CA LEU A 246 21.05 1.38 -21.91
C LEU A 246 22.13 2.40 -22.31
N ASP A 247 21.72 3.43 -23.05
CA ASP A 247 22.56 4.57 -23.41
C ASP A 247 22.13 5.80 -22.60
N VAL A 248 22.76 5.97 -21.44
CA VAL A 248 22.50 7.07 -20.50
C VAL A 248 22.91 8.45 -21.06
N SER A 249 23.63 8.48 -22.19
CA SER A 249 24.04 9.74 -22.85
C SER A 249 22.87 10.40 -23.57
N ASN A 250 21.86 9.63 -23.97
CA ASN A 250 20.66 10.11 -24.63
C ASN A 250 19.45 9.91 -23.71
N PRO A 251 18.74 10.98 -23.30
CA PRO A 251 17.62 10.87 -22.37
C PRO A 251 16.49 9.95 -22.85
N GLU A 252 16.24 9.86 -24.17
CA GLU A 252 15.22 8.97 -24.72
C GLU A 252 15.61 7.49 -24.63
N LYS A 253 16.91 7.20 -24.75
CA LYS A 253 17.46 5.83 -24.62
C LYS A 253 17.77 5.45 -23.18
N ALA A 254 17.73 6.42 -22.28
CA ALA A 254 17.85 6.24 -20.84
C ALA A 254 16.52 5.89 -20.16
N THR A 255 15.39 5.93 -20.90
CA THR A 255 14.05 5.65 -20.36
C THR A 255 13.49 4.35 -20.94
N LEU A 256 12.99 3.46 -20.07
CA LEU A 256 12.41 2.16 -20.45
C LEU A 256 11.07 1.93 -19.72
N PRO A 257 10.09 1.21 -20.32
CA PRO A 257 10.01 0.83 -21.73
C PRO A 257 9.93 2.05 -22.67
N ARG A 258 10.46 1.92 -23.89
CA ARG A 258 10.30 2.96 -24.91
C ARG A 258 8.96 2.80 -25.61
N PHE A 259 7.92 3.41 -25.03
CA PHE A 259 6.54 3.32 -25.53
C PHE A 259 6.35 3.80 -26.97
N GLN A 260 7.25 4.66 -27.48
CA GLN A 260 7.24 5.12 -28.88
C GLN A 260 7.59 4.01 -29.89
N ASP A 261 8.37 3.01 -29.47
CA ASP A 261 8.79 1.88 -30.31
C ASP A 261 7.76 0.74 -30.32
N ILE A 262 6.78 0.78 -29.40
CA ILE A 262 5.76 -0.27 -29.25
C ILE A 262 4.63 -0.01 -30.26
N GLN A 263 4.52 -0.87 -31.25
CA GLN A 263 3.46 -0.80 -32.28
C GLN A 263 2.13 -1.41 -31.80
N GLU A 264 2.19 -2.32 -30.84
CA GLU A 264 1.02 -3.03 -30.30
C GLU A 264 0.22 -2.14 -29.34
N THR A 265 -1.09 -2.34 -29.29
CA THR A 265 -1.95 -1.66 -28.32
C THR A 265 -1.72 -2.24 -26.93
N TYR A 266 -1.50 -1.39 -25.93
CA TYR A 266 -1.35 -1.80 -24.54
C TYR A 266 -2.34 -1.07 -23.62
N PRO A 267 -2.77 -1.71 -22.52
CA PRO A 267 -3.55 -1.06 -21.46
C PRO A 267 -2.85 0.16 -20.87
N LYS A 268 -3.60 1.26 -20.64
CA LYS A 268 -3.04 2.53 -20.13
C LYS A 268 -2.35 2.39 -18.78
N GLU A 269 -2.80 1.42 -17.98
CA GLU A 269 -2.26 1.09 -16.66
C GLU A 269 -0.80 0.63 -16.70
N LEU A 270 -0.35 0.07 -17.84
CA LEU A 270 1.03 -0.33 -18.07
C LEU A 270 1.94 0.82 -18.51
N GLY A 271 1.40 2.04 -18.66
CA GLY A 271 2.12 3.25 -19.08
C GLY A 271 3.04 3.85 -18.01
N SER A 272 3.73 3.03 -17.21
CA SER A 272 4.73 3.48 -16.24
C SER A 272 6.14 3.21 -16.76
N SER A 273 7.07 4.13 -16.52
CA SER A 273 8.44 4.07 -17.05
C SER A 273 9.48 4.32 -15.95
N ILE A 274 10.72 3.96 -16.25
CA ILE A 274 11.90 4.24 -15.44
C ILE A 274 12.95 4.97 -16.27
N HIS A 275 13.50 6.03 -15.71
CA HIS A 275 14.60 6.81 -16.25
C HIS A 275 15.88 6.52 -15.46
N PHE A 276 16.92 6.07 -16.15
CA PHE A 276 18.22 5.75 -15.57
C PHE A 276 19.18 6.94 -15.70
N PRO A 277 19.84 7.35 -14.60
CA PRO A 277 20.80 8.44 -14.65
C PRO A 277 22.16 7.94 -15.14
N VAL A 278 23.08 8.89 -15.39
CA VAL A 278 24.49 8.55 -15.64
C VAL A 278 25.12 8.02 -14.35
N PHE A 279 25.53 6.74 -14.35
CA PHE A 279 26.12 6.10 -13.18
C PHE A 279 27.57 6.55 -12.94
N ASN A 280 27.88 6.97 -11.71
CA ASN A 280 29.24 7.31 -11.28
C ASN A 280 30.05 6.05 -10.94
N LEU A 281 30.72 5.44 -11.93
CA LEU A 281 31.63 4.31 -11.73
C LEU A 281 33.03 4.79 -11.31
N GLN A 282 33.15 5.54 -10.22
CA GLN A 282 34.47 5.90 -9.65
C GLN A 282 34.84 4.92 -8.52
N THR A 283 35.92 4.18 -8.75
CA THR A 283 36.52 3.24 -7.81
C THR A 283 37.01 3.94 -6.55
N HIS A 284 36.48 3.56 -5.38
CA HIS A 284 37.12 3.77 -4.09
C HIS A 284 38.41 2.91 -4.02
N VAL A 285 39.46 3.32 -4.72
CA VAL A 285 40.82 2.86 -4.39
C VAL A 285 41.23 3.62 -3.15
N LEU A 286 41.23 2.93 -2.01
CA LEU A 286 41.79 3.39 -0.75
C LEU A 286 43.25 3.82 -1.00
N LYS A 287 43.50 5.13 -1.14
CA LYS A 287 44.85 5.69 -1.15
C LYS A 287 45.40 5.65 0.27
N GLU A 288 46.07 4.55 0.62
CA GLU A 288 47.05 4.60 1.71
C GLU A 288 48.14 5.60 1.31
N THR A 289 48.21 6.70 2.08
CA THR A 289 49.14 7.80 1.84
C THR A 289 50.30 7.62 2.80
N THR A 290 51.45 7.15 2.32
CA THR A 290 52.72 7.29 3.04
C THR A 290 53.41 8.59 2.62
N PRO A 291 53.83 9.47 3.55
CA PRO A 291 54.49 10.72 3.21
C PRO A 291 56.01 10.58 3.27
N PHE A 292 56.69 10.91 2.17
CA PHE A 292 58.10 11.34 2.19
C PHE A 292 58.24 12.70 1.47
N PRO A 293 59.00 13.67 2.04
CA PRO A 293 59.03 15.04 1.53
C PRO A 293 60.10 15.29 0.44
N PRO A 294 60.02 16.42 -0.29
CA PRO A 294 60.77 16.65 -1.53
C PRO A 294 61.92 17.65 -1.38
N THR A 295 62.94 17.54 -2.25
CA THR A 295 63.93 18.61 -2.48
C THR A 295 64.42 18.56 -3.94
N GLN A 296 63.84 19.38 -4.81
CA GLN A 296 64.43 20.56 -5.51
C GLN A 296 65.72 20.31 -6.33
N THR A 297 65.70 20.60 -7.65
CA THR A 297 66.27 21.83 -8.27
C THR A 297 66.39 21.67 -9.82
N ASN A 298 66.24 22.80 -10.51
CA ASN A 298 66.04 23.07 -11.96
C ASN A 298 67.32 23.04 -12.86
N PRO A 299 67.21 23.24 -14.20
CA PRO A 299 68.09 22.73 -15.30
C PRO A 299 69.10 23.80 -15.84
N PRO A 300 69.89 23.63 -16.96
CA PRO A 300 69.41 23.56 -18.37
C PRO A 300 70.30 22.83 -19.46
N MET A 301 69.68 22.63 -20.65
CA MET A 301 70.19 22.66 -22.05
C MET A 301 71.33 21.75 -22.59
N GLU A 302 71.01 20.89 -23.57
CA GLU A 302 71.43 20.90 -25.00
C GLU A 302 71.04 19.54 -25.66
N GLU A 303 70.12 19.53 -26.61
CA GLU A 303 70.28 19.40 -28.08
C GLU A 303 69.94 17.99 -28.64
N GLU A 304 69.01 18.05 -29.60
CA GLU A 304 68.67 17.15 -30.72
C GLU A 304 69.08 15.67 -30.69
N HIS A 305 68.10 14.77 -30.85
CA HIS A 305 68.03 13.93 -32.05
C HIS A 305 66.63 13.31 -32.20
N THR A 306 66.08 13.57 -33.38
CA THR A 306 64.96 12.95 -34.07
C THR A 306 64.75 11.45 -33.80
N VAL A 307 63.64 11.05 -33.17
CA VAL A 307 62.82 9.90 -33.61
C VAL A 307 61.38 10.20 -33.22
N SER A 308 60.53 10.41 -34.23
CA SER A 308 59.08 10.46 -34.06
C SER A 308 58.62 9.07 -33.60
N ASP A 309 58.52 8.88 -32.28
CA ASP A 309 57.82 7.76 -31.70
C ASP A 309 56.34 7.94 -32.01
N ARG A 310 55.92 7.33 -33.13
CA ARG A 310 54.52 7.09 -33.47
C ARG A 310 53.94 6.15 -32.41
N LYS A 311 53.64 6.70 -31.23
CA LYS A 311 52.75 6.09 -30.25
C LYS A 311 51.37 6.09 -30.91
N ARG A 312 51.06 5.00 -31.62
CA ARG A 312 49.70 4.66 -32.05
C ARG A 312 48.82 4.84 -30.82
N ARG A 313 48.03 5.90 -30.79
CA ARG A 313 46.85 6.00 -29.94
C ARG A 313 45.94 4.87 -30.41
N HIS A 314 46.09 3.69 -29.82
CA HIS A 314 44.98 2.76 -29.76
C HIS A 314 43.88 3.51 -29.01
N LEU A 315 42.91 4.05 -29.75
CA LEU A 315 41.62 4.39 -29.18
C LEU A 315 41.14 3.09 -28.54
N GLU A 316 41.11 3.03 -27.21
CA GLU A 316 40.40 1.96 -26.52
C GLU A 316 38.97 1.94 -27.08
N PRO A 317 38.43 0.76 -27.44
CA PRO A 317 37.04 0.66 -27.86
C PRO A 317 36.15 1.30 -26.79
N ALA A 318 35.14 2.08 -27.21
CA ALA A 318 34.17 2.64 -26.29
C ALA A 318 33.63 1.52 -25.38
N ALA A 319 33.62 1.76 -24.07
CA ALA A 319 33.11 0.80 -23.11
C ALA A 319 31.70 0.37 -23.52
N PRO A 320 31.42 -0.93 -23.56
CA PRO A 320 30.23 -1.39 -24.24
C PRO A 320 29.02 -1.09 -23.32
N LEU A 321 27.96 -0.49 -23.87
CA LEU A 321 26.75 -0.03 -23.14
C LEU A 321 26.17 -1.06 -22.14
N PRO A 322 25.75 -0.68 -20.93
CA PRO A 322 25.07 -1.60 -20.02
C PRO A 322 23.77 -2.17 -20.62
N VAL A 323 23.32 -3.32 -20.12
CA VAL A 323 22.04 -3.95 -20.49
C VAL A 323 21.06 -3.75 -19.34
N ALA A 324 19.86 -3.24 -19.64
CA ALA A 324 18.78 -3.07 -18.68
C ALA A 324 17.61 -4.00 -19.02
N VAL A 325 17.00 -4.57 -17.97
CA VAL A 325 15.76 -5.33 -18.08
C VAL A 325 14.73 -4.70 -17.15
N VAL A 326 13.58 -4.31 -17.74
CA VAL A 326 12.47 -3.68 -17.04
C VAL A 326 11.21 -4.52 -17.21
N ILE A 327 10.52 -4.77 -16.11
CA ILE A 327 9.23 -5.47 -16.10
C ILE A 327 8.18 -4.56 -15.46
N VAL A 328 7.08 -4.32 -16.18
CA VAL A 328 5.93 -3.55 -15.68
C VAL A 328 4.77 -4.52 -15.46
N TYR A 329 4.22 -4.58 -14.25
CA TYR A 329 3.08 -5.42 -13.88
C TYR A 329 1.85 -4.57 -13.61
N LYS A 330 0.76 -4.79 -14.34
CA LYS A 330 -0.50 -4.04 -14.22
C LYS A 330 -1.19 -4.26 -12.87
N SER A 331 -1.34 -5.52 -12.50
CA SER A 331 -2.27 -6.00 -11.46
C SER A 331 -1.56 -6.58 -10.24
N LEU A 332 -0.26 -6.88 -10.33
CA LEU A 332 0.50 -7.52 -9.25
C LEU A 332 0.44 -6.75 -7.92
N GLY A 333 0.31 -5.42 -7.96
CA GLY A 333 0.11 -4.60 -6.76
C GLY A 333 -1.14 -4.94 -5.94
N GLN A 334 -2.20 -5.43 -6.59
CA GLN A 334 -3.44 -5.87 -5.95
C GLN A 334 -3.41 -7.34 -5.51
N LEU A 335 -2.47 -8.12 -6.06
CA LEU A 335 -2.31 -9.56 -5.79
C LEU A 335 -1.25 -9.84 -4.72
N LEU A 336 -0.33 -8.89 -4.48
CA LEU A 336 0.67 -9.00 -3.42
C LEU A 336 0.03 -8.87 -2.03
N PRO A 337 0.56 -9.56 -1.02
CA PRO A 337 0.06 -9.44 0.35
C PRO A 337 0.20 -8.02 0.89
N GLU A 338 -0.83 -7.53 1.58
CA GLU A 338 -0.85 -6.23 2.28
C GLU A 338 0.02 -6.27 3.55
N ARG A 339 1.33 -6.38 3.37
CA ARG A 339 2.33 -6.36 4.45
C ARG A 339 3.25 -5.16 4.28
N TYR A 340 3.59 -4.53 5.39
CA TYR A 340 4.33 -3.27 5.42
C TYR A 340 5.44 -3.31 6.46
N ASP A 341 6.50 -2.53 6.25
CA ASP A 341 7.60 -2.36 7.19
C ASP A 341 7.09 -1.86 8.56
N PRO A 342 7.36 -2.58 9.67
CA PRO A 342 6.89 -2.16 11.00
C PRO A 342 7.58 -0.88 11.49
N ASP A 343 8.71 -0.49 10.91
CA ASP A 343 9.42 0.73 11.29
C ASP A 343 8.70 1.98 10.76
N ARG A 344 7.92 2.62 11.64
CA ARG A 344 7.19 3.87 11.38
C ARG A 344 8.10 5.05 10.99
N ARG A 345 9.41 4.99 11.25
CA ARG A 345 10.37 6.01 10.77
C ARG A 345 10.58 5.90 9.27
N SER A 346 10.55 4.68 8.75
CA SER A 346 10.65 4.45 7.31
C SER A 346 9.34 4.70 6.59
N LEU A 347 8.22 4.14 7.09
CA LEU A 347 6.93 4.17 6.39
C LEU A 347 5.81 4.66 7.31
N ARG A 348 5.28 5.85 7.02
CA ARG A 348 4.02 6.33 7.61
C ARG A 348 2.85 5.82 6.78
N LEU A 349 2.21 4.77 7.27
CA LEU A 349 1.08 4.15 6.57
C LEU A 349 -0.14 5.09 6.54
N PRO A 350 -0.77 5.27 5.37
CA PRO A 350 -2.12 5.83 5.29
C PRO A 350 -3.14 4.98 6.05
N ASN A 351 -4.33 5.55 6.29
CA ASN A 351 -5.38 4.85 7.05
C ASN A 351 -5.92 3.62 6.30
N ARG A 352 -6.03 3.69 4.96
CA ARG A 352 -6.42 2.58 4.09
C ARG A 352 -5.42 2.44 2.93
N PRO A 353 -4.26 1.80 3.19
CA PRO A 353 -3.16 1.76 2.23
C PRO A 353 -3.48 0.84 1.05
N VAL A 354 -3.40 1.36 -0.19
CA VAL A 354 -3.56 0.58 -1.43
C VAL A 354 -2.57 1.00 -2.49
N ILE A 355 -2.02 0.00 -3.18
CA ILE A 355 -1.17 0.22 -4.35
C ILE A 355 -2.03 0.68 -5.52
N ASN A 356 -1.74 1.87 -6.04
CA ASN A 356 -2.56 2.51 -7.09
C ASN A 356 -1.78 2.79 -8.38
N THR A 357 -0.73 2.01 -8.61
CA THR A 357 0.09 2.06 -9.82
C THR A 357 0.46 0.65 -10.23
N ALA A 358 0.91 0.48 -11.47
CA ALA A 358 1.66 -0.70 -11.85
C ALA A 358 2.92 -0.86 -10.99
N ILE A 359 3.40 -2.10 -10.84
CA ILE A 359 4.71 -2.37 -10.26
C ILE A 359 5.75 -2.31 -11.36
N VAL A 360 6.82 -1.56 -11.15
CA VAL A 360 7.95 -1.46 -12.08
C VAL A 360 9.17 -2.10 -11.43
N SER A 361 9.65 -3.19 -12.03
CA SER A 361 10.87 -3.90 -11.62
C SER A 361 11.99 -3.58 -12.60
N ALA A 362 13.17 -3.26 -12.10
CA ALA A 362 14.31 -2.87 -12.93
C ALA A 362 15.60 -3.54 -12.49
N THR A 363 16.38 -4.03 -13.45
CA THR A 363 17.72 -4.56 -13.23
C THR A 363 18.67 -4.07 -14.32
N VAL A 364 19.90 -3.74 -13.97
CA VAL A 364 20.94 -3.28 -14.90
C VAL A 364 22.20 -4.10 -14.71
N HIS A 365 22.75 -4.59 -15.81
CA HIS A 365 24.02 -5.30 -15.85
C HIS A 365 25.04 -4.55 -16.73
N SER A 366 26.25 -4.37 -16.20
CA SER A 366 27.39 -3.84 -16.93
C SER A 366 28.52 -4.88 -16.92
N GLU A 367 29.31 -4.96 -18.00
CA GLU A 367 30.51 -5.81 -18.05
C GLU A 367 31.66 -5.28 -17.18
N GLY A 368 31.58 -4.01 -16.77
CA GLY A 368 32.52 -3.37 -15.85
C GLY A 368 32.32 -3.77 -14.38
N PRO A 369 32.85 -2.98 -13.42
CA PRO A 369 32.58 -3.23 -12.02
C PRO A 369 31.06 -3.19 -11.75
N PRO A 370 30.55 -4.07 -10.87
CA PRO A 370 29.14 -4.10 -10.55
C PRO A 370 28.70 -2.74 -10.01
N LEU A 371 27.47 -2.34 -10.37
CA LEU A 371 26.88 -1.13 -9.82
C LEU A 371 26.81 -1.24 -8.29
N PRO A 372 27.06 -0.14 -7.55
CA PRO A 372 26.92 -0.14 -6.12
C PRO A 372 25.48 -0.48 -5.72
N PRO A 373 25.26 -1.13 -4.57
CA PRO A 373 23.91 -1.45 -4.09
C PRO A 373 23.08 -0.18 -3.82
N LEU A 374 23.75 0.93 -3.48
CA LEU A 374 23.16 2.25 -3.34
C LEU A 374 23.59 3.12 -4.52
N LEU A 375 22.61 3.63 -5.26
CA LEU A 375 22.79 4.45 -6.45
C LEU A 375 22.89 5.93 -6.09
N ASP A 376 23.95 6.57 -6.57
CA ASP A 376 24.14 8.02 -6.53
C ASP A 376 24.76 8.47 -7.86
N PRO A 377 24.00 9.13 -8.77
CA PRO A 377 22.61 9.58 -8.62
C PRO A 377 21.56 8.44 -8.62
N PRO A 378 20.38 8.66 -7.99
CA PRO A 378 19.27 7.70 -7.95
C PRO A 378 18.46 7.62 -9.25
N ILE A 379 17.73 6.53 -9.45
CA ILE A 379 16.80 6.34 -10.58
C ILE A 379 15.50 7.12 -10.37
N THR A 380 14.87 7.54 -11.47
CA THR A 380 13.58 8.23 -11.45
C THR A 380 12.52 7.34 -12.08
N LEU A 381 11.41 7.10 -11.38
CA LEU A 381 10.26 6.35 -11.89
C LEU A 381 9.10 7.29 -12.18
N GLU A 382 8.46 7.14 -13.33
CA GLU A 382 7.26 7.87 -13.71
C GLU A 382 6.07 6.90 -13.77
N TYR A 383 5.09 7.13 -12.90
CA TYR A 383 3.91 6.30 -12.77
C TYR A 383 2.68 6.94 -13.36
N THR A 384 1.88 6.13 -14.05
CA THR A 384 0.48 6.45 -14.37
C THR A 384 -0.41 5.90 -13.26
N LEU A 385 -1.29 6.74 -12.70
CA LEU A 385 -2.23 6.35 -11.66
C LEU A 385 -3.37 5.49 -12.21
N LEU A 386 -3.70 4.39 -11.52
CA LEU A 386 -4.85 3.53 -11.86
C LEU A 386 -6.18 4.22 -11.58
N GLU A 387 -6.30 4.87 -10.42
CA GLU A 387 -7.48 5.63 -10.01
C GLU A 387 -7.09 7.04 -9.54
N THR A 388 -7.67 8.07 -10.16
CA THR A 388 -7.31 9.48 -9.91
C THR A 388 -8.22 10.21 -8.94
N GLU A 389 -9.41 9.67 -8.67
CA GLU A 389 -10.41 10.28 -7.79
C GLU A 389 -10.23 9.84 -6.34
N GLU A 390 -10.51 10.74 -5.39
CA GLU A 390 -10.56 10.43 -3.96
C GLU A 390 -9.27 9.81 -3.35
N ARG A 391 -8.09 10.02 -3.95
CA ARG A 391 -6.82 9.52 -3.41
C ARG A 391 -5.96 10.65 -2.84
N THR A 392 -5.39 10.44 -1.65
CA THR A 392 -4.46 11.38 -1.00
C THR A 392 -3.17 10.69 -0.50
N LYS A 393 -2.13 11.50 -0.26
CA LYS A 393 -0.83 11.13 0.36
C LYS A 393 -0.10 9.97 -0.35
N PRO A 394 0.54 10.21 -1.51
CA PRO A 394 1.34 9.18 -2.15
C PRO A 394 2.64 8.91 -1.39
N VAL A 395 3.00 7.64 -1.31
CA VAL A 395 4.28 7.19 -0.77
C VAL A 395 4.92 6.24 -1.78
N CYS A 396 6.12 6.59 -2.23
CA CYS A 396 6.92 5.70 -3.08
C CYS A 396 7.44 4.55 -2.23
N VAL A 397 7.13 3.32 -2.63
CA VAL A 397 7.49 2.10 -1.90
C VAL A 397 8.13 1.09 -2.84
N PHE A 398 8.86 0.15 -2.28
CA PHE A 398 9.39 -1.02 -2.97
C PHE A 398 9.08 -2.28 -2.17
N TRP A 399 9.05 -3.41 -2.86
CA TRP A 399 8.86 -4.71 -2.23
C TRP A 399 10.18 -5.23 -1.67
N ASP A 400 10.30 -5.28 -0.35
CA ASP A 400 11.47 -5.80 0.35
C ASP A 400 11.25 -7.27 0.73
N HIS A 401 11.96 -8.17 0.04
CA HIS A 401 11.94 -9.62 0.30
C HIS A 401 12.60 -10.02 1.63
N THR A 402 13.34 -9.13 2.29
CA THR A 402 14.04 -9.42 3.55
C THR A 402 13.14 -9.30 4.78
N ILE A 403 11.98 -8.64 4.64
CA ILE A 403 10.99 -8.51 5.71
C ILE A 403 10.30 -9.86 5.93
N THR A 404 10.74 -10.57 6.98
CA THR A 404 10.27 -11.93 7.31
C THR A 404 9.18 -11.99 8.37
N SER A 405 8.78 -10.86 8.95
CA SER A 405 7.71 -10.77 9.94
C SER A 405 6.37 -11.24 9.34
N GLY A 406 6.09 -12.54 9.44
CA GLY A 406 4.85 -13.18 9.01
C GLY A 406 4.74 -13.53 7.52
N GLY A 407 5.83 -13.61 6.75
CA GLY A 407 5.74 -13.96 5.33
C GLY A 407 7.02 -13.82 4.49
N VAL A 408 6.82 -13.61 3.18
CA VAL A 408 7.85 -13.65 2.12
C VAL A 408 8.20 -12.24 1.61
N GLY A 409 8.21 -11.25 2.50
CA GLY A 409 8.46 -9.83 2.17
C GLY A 409 7.31 -8.89 2.51
N GLY A 410 7.56 -7.59 2.37
CA GLY A 410 6.60 -6.51 2.58
C GLY A 410 7.03 -5.18 1.94
N TRP A 411 6.12 -4.22 1.89
CA TRP A 411 6.38 -2.89 1.33
C TRP A 411 7.18 -2.01 2.29
N SER A 412 8.25 -1.40 1.78
CA SER A 412 9.06 -0.40 2.50
C SER A 412 9.29 0.84 1.63
N SER A 413 9.49 2.00 2.24
CA SER A 413 9.81 3.27 1.57
C SER A 413 11.28 3.67 1.72
N LYS A 414 12.13 2.80 2.29
CA LYS A 414 13.56 3.08 2.49
C LYS A 414 14.27 3.36 1.16
N GLY A 415 14.88 4.54 1.06
CA GLY A 415 15.62 4.95 -0.13
C GLY A 415 14.75 5.39 -1.30
N CYS A 416 13.45 5.62 -1.08
CA CYS A 416 12.51 6.13 -2.09
C CYS A 416 11.76 7.37 -1.59
N GLU A 417 11.69 8.40 -2.43
CA GLU A 417 11.04 9.67 -2.14
C GLU A 417 10.15 10.13 -3.31
N VAL A 418 9.08 10.87 -3.00
CA VAL A 418 8.21 11.46 -4.02
C VAL A 418 8.87 12.75 -4.54
N LEU A 419 9.15 12.80 -5.84
CA LEU A 419 9.69 14.01 -6.48
C LEU A 419 8.59 14.99 -6.86
N ASN A 420 7.59 14.50 -7.57
CA ASN A 420 6.54 15.34 -8.13
C ASN A 420 5.23 14.57 -8.21
N ARG A 421 4.12 15.29 -8.11
CA ARG A 421 2.77 14.76 -8.27
C ARG A 421 1.97 15.65 -9.21
N ASN A 422 1.47 15.03 -10.25
CA ASN A 422 0.41 15.55 -11.11
C ASN A 422 -0.93 14.87 -10.75
N ASN A 423 -2.03 15.31 -11.36
CA ASN A 423 -3.36 14.72 -11.16
C ASN A 423 -3.42 13.26 -11.63
N SER A 424 -2.66 12.91 -12.68
CA SER A 424 -2.65 11.57 -13.29
C SER A 424 -1.33 10.82 -13.16
N HIS A 425 -0.25 11.52 -12.79
CA HIS A 425 1.10 10.94 -12.76
C HIS A 425 1.82 11.25 -11.45
N ILE A 426 2.69 10.33 -11.04
CA ILE A 426 3.55 10.51 -9.87
C ILE A 426 4.98 10.15 -10.26
N SER A 427 5.92 11.00 -9.88
CA SER A 427 7.35 10.77 -10.08
C SER A 427 8.00 10.41 -8.75
N CYS A 428 8.70 9.28 -8.72
CA CYS A 428 9.44 8.78 -7.56
C CYS A 428 10.94 8.78 -7.84
N GLN A 429 11.76 9.03 -6.83
CA GLN A 429 13.21 8.87 -6.89
C GLN A 429 13.63 7.76 -5.93
N CYS A 430 14.39 6.78 -6.41
CA CYS A 430 14.85 5.65 -5.60
C CYS A 430 16.34 5.37 -5.80
N ASN A 431 17.04 5.03 -4.72
CA ASN A 431 18.50 4.82 -4.73
C ASN A 431 18.94 3.36 -4.80
N HIS A 432 18.10 2.46 -5.29
CA HIS A 432 18.43 1.04 -5.49
C HIS A 432 17.66 0.48 -6.69
N MET A 433 17.90 -0.79 -7.04
CA MET A 433 17.21 -1.50 -8.12
C MET A 433 16.43 -2.67 -7.52
N THR A 434 15.11 -2.54 -7.48
CA THR A 434 14.17 -3.54 -6.96
C THR A 434 12.84 -3.47 -7.73
N SER A 435 11.72 -3.79 -7.09
CA SER A 435 10.37 -3.65 -7.61
C SER A 435 9.60 -2.56 -6.87
N PHE A 436 9.24 -1.51 -7.59
CA PHE A 436 8.71 -0.25 -7.05
C PHE A 436 7.23 -0.07 -7.37
N ALA A 437 6.52 0.63 -6.48
CA ALA A 437 5.14 1.04 -6.67
C ALA A 437 4.82 2.31 -5.87
N VAL A 438 3.62 2.86 -6.05
CA VAL A 438 3.10 3.96 -5.23
C VAL A 438 1.94 3.48 -4.37
N LEU A 439 2.11 3.64 -3.06
CA LEU A 439 1.07 3.43 -2.06
C LEU A 439 0.27 4.72 -1.87
N MET A 440 -1.06 4.62 -1.85
CA MET A 440 -1.95 5.74 -1.60
C MET A 440 -3.09 5.36 -0.66
N ASP A 441 -3.73 6.35 -0.05
CA ASP A 441 -4.92 6.12 0.78
C ASP A 441 -6.18 6.01 -0.10
N ILE A 442 -7.01 4.97 0.12
CA ILE A 442 -8.40 4.92 -0.38
C ILE A 442 -9.35 5.73 0.53
N SER A 443 -8.86 6.72 1.25
CA SER A 443 -9.74 7.60 1.99
C SER A 443 -10.56 8.39 0.98
N LYS A 444 -11.79 7.93 0.74
CA LYS A 444 -12.89 8.76 0.25
C LYS A 444 -12.69 10.10 0.93
N ARG A 445 -12.40 11.15 0.15
CA ARG A 445 -12.51 12.50 0.69
C ARG A 445 -13.93 12.52 1.21
N GLU A 446 -14.08 12.56 2.52
CA GLU A 446 -15.36 12.63 3.24
C GLU A 446 -16.10 13.95 2.94
N HIS A 447 -15.85 14.56 1.78
CA HIS A 447 -16.40 15.81 1.28
C HIS A 447 -17.93 15.75 1.10
N GLY A 448 -18.55 14.57 1.11
CA GLY A 448 -20.01 14.42 1.10
C GLY A 448 -20.68 14.70 2.44
N ASP A 449 -20.13 14.17 3.55
CA ASP A 449 -20.81 14.15 4.86
C ASP A 449 -20.27 15.19 5.86
N VAL A 450 -19.10 15.81 5.60
CA VAL A 450 -18.49 16.80 6.50
C VAL A 450 -18.90 18.26 6.21
N LEU A 451 -19.53 18.55 5.08
CA LEU A 451 -20.02 19.91 4.77
C LEU A 451 -21.00 20.42 5.85
N PRO A 452 -22.02 19.66 6.28
CA PRO A 452 -22.93 20.12 7.33
C PRO A 452 -22.22 20.31 8.68
N LEU A 453 -21.38 19.37 9.11
CA LEU A 453 -20.72 19.45 10.41
C LEU A 453 -19.66 20.57 10.46
N LYS A 454 -18.96 20.82 9.36
CA LYS A 454 -18.02 21.95 9.23
C LYS A 454 -18.79 23.28 9.27
N ILE A 455 -19.89 23.41 8.52
CA ILE A 455 -20.72 24.62 8.55
C ILE A 455 -21.27 24.87 9.96
N ILE A 456 -21.82 23.84 10.62
CA ILE A 456 -22.36 23.94 11.98
C ILE A 456 -21.26 24.34 12.98
N THR A 457 -20.09 23.69 12.93
CA THR A 457 -18.99 23.98 13.86
C THR A 457 -18.46 25.40 13.67
N TYR A 458 -18.17 25.83 12.44
CA TYR A 458 -17.64 27.17 12.17
C TYR A 458 -18.65 28.28 12.51
N THR A 459 -19.93 28.09 12.19
CA THR A 459 -20.98 29.06 12.54
C THR A 459 -21.17 29.16 14.06
N THR A 460 -21.23 28.02 14.76
CA THR A 460 -21.42 27.97 16.21
C THR A 460 -20.23 28.58 16.96
N VAL A 461 -19.00 28.23 16.58
CA VAL A 461 -17.77 28.79 17.19
C VAL A 461 -17.66 30.29 16.92
N SER A 462 -18.01 30.75 15.70
CA SER A 462 -17.99 32.20 15.39
C SER A 462 -18.97 33.00 16.25
N VAL A 463 -20.19 32.46 16.46
CA VAL A 463 -21.20 33.09 17.32
C VAL A 463 -20.76 33.07 18.78
N SER A 464 -20.19 31.96 19.27
CA SER A 464 -19.62 31.85 20.62
C SER A 464 -18.54 32.92 20.86
N LEU A 465 -17.60 33.05 19.92
CA LEU A 465 -16.50 34.01 19.98
C LEU A 465 -17.01 35.46 20.08
N PHE A 466 -18.07 35.81 19.36
CA PHE A 466 -18.71 37.13 19.46
C PHE A 466 -19.29 37.40 20.86
N PHE A 467 -20.01 36.44 21.45
CA PHE A 467 -20.55 36.59 22.80
C PHE A 467 -19.44 36.58 23.88
N LEU A 468 -18.38 35.79 23.72
CA LEU A 468 -17.21 35.81 24.59
C LEU A 468 -16.48 37.16 24.52
N LEU A 469 -16.38 37.77 23.34
CA LEU A 469 -15.82 39.12 23.19
C LEU A 469 -16.69 40.17 23.90
N LEU A 470 -18.00 40.13 23.70
CA LEU A 470 -18.93 41.05 24.35
C LEU A 470 -18.90 40.92 25.88
N THR A 471 -18.89 39.69 26.40
CA THR A 471 -18.79 39.43 27.85
C THR A 471 -17.45 39.90 28.40
N PHE A 472 -16.33 39.67 27.70
CA PHE A 472 -15.03 40.18 28.11
C PHE A 472 -15.00 41.72 28.17
N ILE A 473 -15.57 42.40 27.16
CA ILE A 473 -15.68 43.86 27.14
C ILE A 473 -16.55 44.34 28.31
N LEU A 474 -17.70 43.72 28.55
CA LEU A 474 -18.60 44.06 29.65
C LEU A 474 -17.90 43.90 31.02
N LEU A 475 -17.18 42.79 31.23
CA LEU A 475 -16.40 42.54 32.45
C LEU A 475 -15.27 43.58 32.61
N CYS A 476 -14.66 44.05 31.52
CA CYS A 476 -13.65 45.12 31.57
C CYS A 476 -14.27 46.49 31.90
N LEU A 477 -15.43 46.82 31.35
CA LEU A 477 -16.13 48.09 31.55
C LEU A 477 -16.76 48.20 32.95
N LEU A 478 -17.22 47.09 33.53
CA LEU A 478 -17.76 47.00 34.89
C LEU A 478 -16.66 47.03 35.99
N HIS A 479 -15.61 47.82 35.77
CA HIS A 479 -14.45 47.98 36.67
C HIS A 479 -14.82 48.41 38.10
N ARG A 480 -16.04 48.93 38.30
CA ARG A 480 -16.56 49.42 39.60
C ARG A 480 -16.85 48.30 40.61
N LEU A 481 -16.93 47.02 40.19
CA LEU A 481 -17.19 45.84 41.03
C LEU A 481 -15.94 44.95 41.20
N ARG A 482 -14.80 45.56 41.55
CA ARG A 482 -13.47 44.91 41.55
C ARG A 482 -13.34 43.84 42.66
N SER A 483 -13.79 42.62 42.38
CA SER A 483 -13.67 41.43 43.23
C SER A 483 -12.71 40.40 42.62
N ASN A 484 -12.13 39.53 43.46
CA ASN A 484 -11.35 38.38 42.99
C ASN A 484 -12.18 37.46 42.08
N LEU A 485 -13.46 37.22 42.39
CA LEU A 485 -14.36 36.44 41.53
C LEU A 485 -14.44 37.03 40.11
N HIS A 486 -14.54 38.36 40.00
CA HIS A 486 -14.59 39.07 38.71
C HIS A 486 -13.29 38.91 37.90
N ALA A 487 -12.15 38.88 38.59
CA ALA A 487 -10.86 38.60 37.96
C ALA A 487 -10.74 37.13 37.52
N ILE A 488 -11.31 36.15 38.25
CA ILE A 488 -11.36 34.74 37.83
C ILE A 488 -12.19 34.60 36.55
N HIS A 489 -13.43 35.12 36.53
CA HIS A 489 -14.28 35.06 35.34
C HIS A 489 -13.64 35.75 34.14
N LYS A 490 -12.96 36.89 34.32
CA LYS A 490 -12.24 37.56 33.23
C LYS A 490 -11.15 36.68 32.61
N ASN A 491 -10.38 35.96 33.42
CA ASN A 491 -9.34 35.06 32.92
C ASN A 491 -9.95 33.79 32.26
N LEU A 492 -11.03 33.24 32.83
CA LEU A 492 -11.74 32.11 32.23
C LEU A 492 -12.28 32.47 30.83
N VAL A 493 -13.00 33.60 30.71
CA VAL A 493 -13.52 34.09 29.43
C VAL A 493 -12.38 34.38 28.44
N ALA A 494 -11.26 34.96 28.89
CA ALA A 494 -10.11 35.20 28.03
C ALA A 494 -9.49 33.91 27.49
N THR A 495 -9.30 32.89 28.33
CA THR A 495 -8.75 31.59 27.86
C THR A 495 -9.66 30.88 26.89
N LEU A 496 -10.98 30.88 27.14
CA LEU A 496 -11.99 30.35 26.21
C LEU A 496 -11.93 31.08 24.86
N PHE A 497 -11.91 32.42 24.88
CA PHE A 497 -11.81 33.23 23.67
C PHE A 497 -10.56 32.89 22.85
N PHE A 498 -9.37 32.81 23.48
CA PHE A 498 -8.15 32.46 22.77
C PHE A 498 -8.16 31.02 22.27
N SER A 499 -8.74 30.06 23.02
CA SER A 499 -8.86 28.67 22.57
C SER A 499 -9.72 28.57 21.29
N GLU A 500 -10.88 29.23 21.27
CA GLU A 500 -11.78 29.24 20.12
C GLU A 500 -11.19 30.01 18.93
N LEU A 501 -10.50 31.12 19.18
CA LEU A 501 -9.84 31.90 18.13
C LEU A 501 -8.73 31.10 17.44
N VAL A 502 -7.87 30.43 18.21
CA VAL A 502 -6.80 29.60 17.65
C VAL A 502 -7.40 28.39 16.93
N PHE A 503 -8.49 27.81 17.44
CA PHE A 503 -9.20 26.72 16.78
C PHE A 503 -9.72 27.16 15.40
N LEU A 504 -10.41 28.29 15.33
CA LEU A 504 -11.04 28.80 14.11
C LEU A 504 -10.01 29.17 13.04
N LEU A 505 -8.93 29.86 13.43
CA LEU A 505 -7.89 30.31 12.51
C LEU A 505 -6.91 29.20 12.11
N GLY A 506 -6.65 28.25 13.01
CA GLY A 506 -5.48 27.39 12.92
C GLY A 506 -5.74 25.92 12.57
N ILE A 507 -6.91 25.36 12.88
CA ILE A 507 -7.08 23.89 12.83
C ILE A 507 -6.85 23.26 11.45
N ASN A 508 -7.10 24.01 10.38
CA ASN A 508 -6.94 23.57 8.98
C ASN A 508 -5.62 24.00 8.33
N GLN A 509 -4.68 24.64 9.06
CA GLN A 509 -3.41 25.10 8.49
C GLN A 509 -2.37 23.97 8.43
N THR A 510 -2.67 22.90 7.69
CA THR A 510 -1.86 21.67 7.60
C THR A 510 -0.74 21.73 6.57
N ASP A 511 -0.75 22.73 5.67
CA ASP A 511 0.21 22.84 4.58
C ASP A 511 1.65 23.07 5.07
N ASN A 512 1.81 23.73 6.21
CA ASN A 512 3.10 23.93 6.85
C ASN A 512 3.15 23.23 8.20
N MET A 513 3.92 22.13 8.26
CA MET A 513 4.07 21.31 9.46
C MET A 513 4.50 22.12 10.68
N PHE A 514 5.41 23.08 10.51
CA PHE A 514 5.88 23.92 11.62
C PHE A 514 4.75 24.79 12.20
N VAL A 515 3.97 25.42 11.33
CA VAL A 515 2.81 26.24 11.73
C VAL A 515 1.75 25.37 12.42
N CYS A 516 1.51 24.18 11.88
CA CYS A 516 0.56 23.22 12.42
C CYS A 516 0.94 22.73 13.83
N THR A 517 2.22 22.42 14.05
CA THR A 517 2.74 22.04 15.37
C THR A 517 2.60 23.19 16.38
N VAL A 518 2.92 24.43 15.99
CA VAL A 518 2.76 25.60 16.88
C VAL A 518 1.29 25.81 17.25
N ILE A 519 0.38 25.70 16.28
CA ILE A 519 -1.06 25.80 16.51
C ILE A 519 -1.54 24.71 17.47
N ALA A 520 -1.13 23.46 17.27
CA ALA A 520 -1.49 22.34 18.14
C ALA A 520 -1.00 22.54 19.58
N ILE A 521 0.20 23.09 19.78
CA ILE A 521 0.75 23.42 21.11
C ILE A 521 -0.06 24.54 21.78
N LEU A 522 -0.36 25.61 21.05
CA LEU A 522 -1.18 26.73 21.56
C LEU A 522 -2.58 26.25 21.96
N LEU A 523 -3.18 25.43 21.12
CA LEU A 523 -4.48 24.82 21.33
C LEU A 523 -4.49 23.94 22.59
N HIS A 524 -3.51 23.06 22.76
CA HIS A 524 -3.33 22.26 23.97
C HIS A 524 -3.24 23.15 25.22
N TYR A 525 -2.41 24.20 25.17
CA TYR A 525 -2.22 25.12 26.29
C TYR A 525 -3.48 25.91 26.67
N PHE A 526 -4.18 26.51 25.71
CA PHE A 526 -5.36 27.30 26.03
C PHE A 526 -6.50 26.47 26.60
N TYR A 527 -6.75 25.27 26.08
CA TYR A 527 -7.76 24.38 26.67
C TYR A 527 -7.37 23.93 28.08
N MET A 528 -6.10 23.59 28.31
CA MET A 528 -5.63 23.24 29.66
C MET A 528 -5.80 24.40 30.64
N CYS A 529 -5.53 25.64 30.20
CA CYS A 529 -5.80 26.84 30.99
C CYS A 529 -7.30 27.02 31.29
N THR A 530 -8.18 26.78 30.32
CA THR A 530 -9.64 26.83 30.54
C THR A 530 -10.07 25.88 31.65
N PHE A 531 -9.63 24.63 31.63
CA PHE A 531 -9.97 23.67 32.68
C PHE A 531 -9.37 24.04 34.04
N ALA A 532 -8.14 24.56 34.07
CA ALA A 532 -7.53 25.04 35.30
C ALA A 532 -8.26 26.25 35.90
N TRP A 533 -8.74 27.19 35.07
CA TRP A 533 -9.53 28.33 35.52
C TRP A 533 -10.94 27.94 35.97
N MET A 534 -11.55 26.94 35.34
CA MET A 534 -12.82 26.35 35.78
C MET A 534 -12.66 25.67 37.16
N PHE A 535 -11.55 24.97 37.39
CA PHE A 535 -11.21 24.45 38.72
C PHE A 535 -11.01 25.56 39.75
N VAL A 536 -10.27 26.62 39.40
CA VAL A 536 -10.05 27.78 40.26
C VAL A 536 -11.37 28.47 40.64
N GLU A 537 -12.31 28.58 39.71
CA GLU A 537 -13.66 29.08 39.96
C GLU A 537 -14.42 28.21 40.96
N GLY A 538 -14.45 26.89 40.76
CA GLY A 538 -15.06 25.95 41.70
C GLY A 538 -14.45 26.00 43.09
N LEU A 539 -13.11 26.02 43.18
CA LEU A 539 -12.38 26.17 44.43
C LEU A 539 -12.68 27.51 45.12
N HIS A 540 -12.79 28.60 44.35
CA HIS A 540 -13.08 29.92 44.91
C HIS A 540 -14.49 30.00 45.49
N ILE A 541 -15.49 29.45 44.79
CA ILE A 541 -16.88 29.37 45.27
C ILE A 541 -16.96 28.53 46.55
N TYR A 542 -16.32 27.36 46.58
CA TYR A 542 -16.28 26.52 47.78
C TYR A 542 -15.69 27.25 48.97
N ARG A 543 -14.53 27.89 48.79
CA ARG A 543 -13.90 28.68 49.86
C ARG A 543 -14.80 29.82 50.32
N MET A 544 -15.48 30.50 49.40
CA MET A 544 -16.45 31.57 49.72
C MET A 544 -17.61 31.06 50.58
N LEU A 545 -18.04 29.80 50.41
CA LEU A 545 -19.12 29.19 51.20
C LEU A 545 -18.64 28.66 52.56
N THR A 546 -17.43 28.13 52.64
CA THR A 546 -16.93 27.45 53.85
C THR A 546 -16.13 28.36 54.80
N GLU A 547 -15.43 29.37 54.29
CA GLU A 547 -14.61 30.26 55.12
C GLU A 547 -15.42 31.50 55.53
N GLN A 548 -15.45 31.81 56.83
CA GLN A 548 -16.11 33.02 57.37
C GLN A 548 -15.41 34.34 56.97
N ARG A 549 -14.25 34.29 56.30
CA ARG A 549 -13.45 35.45 55.91
C ARG A 549 -13.81 35.90 54.49
N ASN A 550 -13.87 37.21 54.26
CA ASN A 550 -14.06 37.78 52.92
C ASN A 550 -12.87 37.47 51.99
N ILE A 551 -12.92 36.33 51.28
CA ILE A 551 -11.89 35.86 50.33
C ILE A 551 -11.85 36.72 49.05
N ASN A 552 -12.93 37.46 48.76
CA ASN A 552 -13.08 38.31 47.58
C ASN A 552 -12.02 39.42 47.42
N HIS A 553 -11.29 39.76 48.48
CA HIS A 553 -10.25 40.80 48.49
C HIS A 553 -8.84 40.29 48.85
N GLY A 554 -8.63 38.97 48.84
CA GLY A 554 -7.32 38.34 49.07
C GLY A 554 -6.33 38.45 47.90
N HIS A 555 -5.10 37.97 48.09
CA HIS A 555 -4.07 37.99 47.04
C HIS A 555 -4.35 36.98 45.92
N MET A 556 -4.38 37.48 44.68
CA MET A 556 -4.66 36.67 43.47
C MET A 556 -3.51 35.77 42.99
N ARG A 557 -2.30 35.91 43.54
CA ARG A 557 -1.09 35.21 43.06
C ARG A 557 -1.23 33.69 43.07
N PHE A 558 -1.91 33.15 44.08
CA PHE A 558 -2.18 31.72 44.20
C PHE A 558 -3.05 31.19 43.06
N TYR A 559 -4.11 31.91 42.70
CA TYR A 559 -5.02 31.53 41.62
C TYR A 559 -4.35 31.61 40.24
N TYR A 560 -3.52 32.63 40.00
CA TYR A 560 -2.75 32.73 38.75
C TYR A 560 -1.72 31.61 38.59
N ALA A 561 -1.08 31.15 39.68
CA ALA A 561 -0.15 30.04 39.63
C ALA A 561 -0.83 28.71 39.23
N ILE A 562 -2.05 28.47 39.72
CA ILE A 562 -2.85 27.30 39.34
C ILE A 562 -3.39 27.44 37.92
N GLY A 563 -3.98 28.59 37.58
CA GLY A 563 -4.69 28.82 36.32
C GLY A 563 -3.80 28.93 35.08
N TRP A 564 -2.57 29.44 35.20
CA TRP A 564 -1.61 29.55 34.07
C TRP A 564 -0.35 28.69 34.26
N GLY A 565 0.15 28.58 35.49
CA GLY A 565 1.43 27.92 35.75
C GLY A 565 1.37 26.40 35.57
N ILE A 566 0.39 25.73 36.19
CA ILE A 566 0.23 24.27 36.08
C ILE A 566 0.00 23.83 34.62
N PRO A 567 -0.93 24.44 33.86
CA PRO A 567 -1.07 24.17 32.43
C PRO A 567 0.23 24.31 31.63
N ALA A 568 1.02 25.37 31.87
CA ALA A 568 2.29 25.59 31.17
C ALA A 568 3.33 24.49 31.45
N ILE A 569 3.37 23.97 32.68
CA ILE A 569 4.28 22.87 33.05
C ILE A 569 3.85 21.58 32.35
N ILE A 570 2.54 21.26 32.36
CA ILE A 570 2.02 20.03 31.74
C ILE A 570 2.26 20.05 30.24
N THR A 571 1.93 21.15 29.57
CA THR A 571 2.14 21.27 28.12
C THR A 571 3.62 21.31 27.76
N GLY A 572 4.46 22.00 28.55
CA GLY A 572 5.91 22.02 28.36
C GLY A 572 6.56 20.65 28.49
N LEU A 573 6.15 19.84 29.49
CA LEU A 573 6.59 18.46 29.64
C LEU A 573 6.12 17.59 28.48
N ALA A 574 4.87 17.74 28.04
CA ALA A 574 4.34 16.98 26.91
C ALA A 574 5.09 17.29 25.60
N VAL A 575 5.42 18.56 25.34
CA VAL A 575 6.26 18.95 24.19
C VAL A 575 7.69 18.41 24.32
N GLY A 576 8.26 18.40 25.54
CA GLY A 576 9.60 17.89 25.78
C GLY A 576 9.75 16.38 25.65
N LEU A 577 8.67 15.62 25.89
CA LEU A 577 8.65 14.16 25.76
C LEU A 577 8.49 13.70 24.32
N ASP A 578 7.57 14.31 23.58
CA ASP A 578 7.34 13.95 22.17
C ASP A 578 6.84 15.16 21.35
N PRO A 579 7.75 15.96 20.77
CA PRO A 579 7.37 17.09 19.92
C PRO A 579 6.75 16.64 18.59
N GLN A 580 6.91 15.37 18.19
CA GLN A 580 6.39 14.83 16.93
C GLN A 580 4.92 14.39 17.02
N GLY A 581 4.37 14.26 18.24
CA GLY A 581 2.96 13.97 18.47
C GLY A 581 2.02 15.18 18.35
N TYR A 582 2.57 16.37 18.09
CA TYR A 582 1.81 17.62 17.91
C TYR A 582 1.60 17.96 16.43
N GLY A 583 0.35 17.85 15.99
CA GLY A 583 -0.08 18.10 14.61
C GLY A 583 -0.23 16.82 13.81
N ASN A 584 -1.22 16.79 12.92
CA ASN A 584 -1.48 15.70 11.99
C ASN A 584 -1.68 16.30 10.59
N PRO A 585 -1.33 15.59 9.50
CA PRO A 585 -1.64 16.02 8.14
C PRO A 585 -3.14 16.30 7.87
N ASP A 586 -4.06 15.83 8.72
CA ASP A 586 -5.50 16.07 8.54
C ASP A 586 -6.01 17.30 9.33
N PHE A 587 -5.41 17.62 10.48
CA PHE A 587 -5.76 18.76 11.31
C PHE A 587 -4.65 19.09 12.34
N CYS A 588 -4.56 20.36 12.73
CA CYS A 588 -3.54 20.85 13.65
C CYS A 588 -3.93 20.67 15.13
N TRP A 589 -3.97 19.41 15.57
CA TRP A 589 -4.24 19.01 16.96
C TRP A 589 -3.39 17.79 17.36
N LEU A 590 -3.45 17.37 18.63
CA LEU A 590 -2.80 16.15 19.12
C LEU A 590 -3.37 14.91 18.43
N SER A 591 -2.52 13.94 18.11
CA SER A 591 -2.92 12.63 17.60
C SER A 591 -3.71 11.84 18.65
N ILE A 592 -4.89 11.35 18.29
CA ILE A 592 -5.79 10.60 19.19
C ILE A 592 -5.26 9.18 19.47
N HIS A 593 -4.45 8.64 18.55
CA HIS A 593 -3.95 7.26 18.61
C HIS A 593 -2.65 7.12 19.41
N ASP A 594 -2.02 8.23 19.77
CA ASP A 594 -0.76 8.24 20.50
C ASP A 594 -0.99 8.43 22.00
N THR A 595 -0.08 7.91 22.81
CA THR A 595 -0.13 8.03 24.28
C THR A 595 -0.10 9.49 24.76
N LEU A 596 0.31 10.42 23.89
CA LEU A 596 0.31 11.86 24.16
C LEU A 596 -1.09 12.41 24.47
N ILE A 597 -2.17 11.81 23.94
CA ILE A 597 -3.55 12.27 24.23
C ILE A 597 -3.88 12.23 25.73
N TRP A 598 -3.24 11.32 26.48
CA TRP A 598 -3.41 11.22 27.93
C TRP A 598 -2.83 12.41 28.70
N SER A 599 -1.89 13.17 28.11
CA SER A 599 -1.40 14.43 28.69
C SER A 599 -2.48 15.51 28.75
N PHE A 600 -3.50 15.42 27.88
CA PHE A 600 -4.67 16.28 27.86
C PHE A 600 -5.85 15.66 28.62
N ALA A 601 -6.24 14.43 28.27
CA ALA A 601 -7.43 13.78 28.81
C ALA A 601 -7.32 13.44 30.31
N GLY A 602 -6.13 13.03 30.78
CA GLY A 602 -5.91 12.66 32.18
C GLY A 602 -6.16 13.81 33.16
N PRO A 603 -5.48 14.97 33.01
CA PRO A 603 -5.71 16.13 33.86
C PRO A 603 -7.16 16.63 33.85
N ILE A 604 -7.83 16.62 32.68
CA ILE A 604 -9.23 17.02 32.57
C ILE A 604 -10.13 16.11 33.39
N PHE A 605 -9.95 14.79 33.28
CA PHE A 605 -10.71 13.83 34.06
C PHE A 605 -10.58 14.08 35.58
N VAL A 606 -9.36 14.33 36.05
CA VAL A 606 -9.09 14.64 37.45
C VAL A 606 -9.77 15.95 37.86
N VAL A 607 -9.66 17.02 37.06
CA VAL A 607 -10.29 18.31 37.35
C VAL A 607 -11.81 18.19 37.44
N VAL A 608 -12.45 17.50 36.49
CA VAL A 608 -13.89 17.28 36.47
C VAL A 608 -14.33 16.51 37.72
N LEU A 609 -13.63 15.43 38.07
CA LEU A 609 -13.94 14.64 39.26
C LEU A 609 -13.83 15.46 40.55
N VAL A 610 -12.75 16.24 40.69
CA VAL A 610 -12.56 17.10 41.87
C VAL A 610 -13.62 18.19 41.94
N ASN A 611 -13.97 18.83 40.83
CA ASN A 611 -15.04 19.84 40.80
C ASN A 611 -16.40 19.26 41.21
N ILE A 612 -16.74 18.03 40.79
CA ILE A 612 -17.96 17.34 41.23
C ILE A 612 -17.94 17.11 42.74
N VAL A 613 -16.81 16.64 43.30
CA VAL A 613 -16.67 16.44 44.75
C VAL A 613 -16.81 17.76 45.51
N ILE A 614 -16.16 18.82 45.05
CA ILE A 614 -16.27 20.16 45.64
C ILE A 614 -17.72 20.66 45.61
N PHE A 615 -18.43 20.47 44.50
CA PHE A 615 -19.83 20.86 44.37
C PHE A 615 -20.73 20.09 45.34
N ILE A 616 -20.53 18.77 45.49
CA ILE A 616 -21.27 17.95 46.45
C ILE A 616 -20.99 18.40 47.90
N LEU A 617 -19.73 18.71 48.22
CA LEU A 617 -19.36 19.21 49.54
C LEU A 617 -19.91 20.62 49.81
N ALA A 618 -20.04 21.47 48.79
CA ALA A 618 -20.63 22.80 48.91
C ALA A 618 -22.17 22.77 49.05
N ALA A 619 -22.82 21.73 48.51
CA ALA A 619 -24.27 21.54 48.59
C ALA A 619 -24.74 20.91 49.91
N LYS A 620 -23.81 20.42 50.73
CA LYS A 620 -24.06 19.76 52.01
C LYS A 620 -23.75 20.70 53.16
#